data_AF-A0A932DFA7-F1
#
_entry.id   AF-A0A932DFA7-F1
#
_cell.length_a   1.000
_cell.length_b   1.000
_cell.length_c   1.000
_cell.angle_alpha   90.00
_cell.angle_beta   90.00
_cell.angle_gamma   90.00
#
_symmetry.space_group_name_H-M   'P 1'
#
loop_
_entity.id
_entity.type
_entity.pdbx_description
1 polymer ?
#
loop_
_entity_poly.entity_id
_entity_poly.type
_entity_poly.pdbx_seq_one_letter_code
_entity_poly.pdbx_strand_id
1 'polypeptide(L)'
;MQAPSAGPLTRLSFAAFLMLAPLSAALGQADAYRGLWVGQVTLNYVNEVSVPLDENNIPIAPDPKVPTPTADQAHLRLILHVNGAGQVSLLKDVAILNRKGGGTEAAINGRPVNLGTNPDALTPSDTHLEAESDVALVTDERLYGEFPPQPAVRIASAVFDFGDSRATDALNEVMAKAAEAAGSSIFGQPSSMFTTSAGRKAAEDAAKLVAKTAAAPIVPAADVATSFFEFLRDEFDASTVNAIAAAANPAAEAATVRGLAVTLQNSSFYGDSRAVQMIDAVVAAVVAAATPAAKTKDAHNTASSYADVTDNYQRFIAGKVLGDAIAGAAQAAAAAAVAPAATATTIRDAVTANGAVIEARSQALTYRVSMYTDTRAPDAVEVVLDAVIASAAAALPAAPGSEETIRTAADQAGRTALANGVRRYPIATQAPTLEYNSFVTSQSFKNSPDTAAAAAAAAAVSERVNNPLYTAQSLENAALVGAVTALRDVFGAAARTVRTELPLTGKLGPGVGDPRLSYDIKKQNLAPLGAAALEGTLFLPANHPTNPFRHRRHPDHTVGLDLQRKLRLDFNGSVGDPLGRAGFGVDRITGTYREEVFGLHKPLGPNKDIGLKVEGTFELNRLSLIDTLNAR
;
A
#
# COMPACT_ATOMS: atom_id res chain seq x y z
N MET A 1 53.90 6.14 -34.95
CA MET A 1 52.82 7.02 -34.47
C MET A 1 51.63 6.14 -34.14
N GLN A 2 51.48 5.82 -32.85
CA GLN A 2 50.47 4.91 -32.31
C GLN A 2 49.12 5.64 -32.17
N ALA A 3 48.05 4.95 -32.55
CA ALA A 3 46.69 5.28 -32.19
C ALA A 3 46.45 4.97 -30.70
N PRO A 4 45.70 5.80 -29.95
CA PRO A 4 45.35 5.47 -28.57
C PRO A 4 44.10 4.58 -28.51
N SER A 5 44.22 3.57 -27.64
CA SER A 5 43.26 2.55 -27.26
C SER A 5 42.05 3.10 -26.50
N ALA A 6 40.85 2.59 -26.83
CA ALA A 6 39.65 2.73 -26.02
C ALA A 6 39.75 1.84 -24.76
N GLY A 7 39.67 2.45 -23.58
CA GLY A 7 39.59 1.77 -22.29
C GLY A 7 38.14 1.37 -21.92
N PRO A 8 37.93 0.35 -21.08
CA PRO A 8 36.61 -0.15 -20.73
C PRO A 8 35.92 0.75 -19.70
N LEU A 9 34.65 1.08 -19.97
CA LEU A 9 33.73 1.72 -19.04
C LEU A 9 33.53 0.83 -17.81
N THR A 10 34.18 1.20 -16.71
CA THR A 10 34.00 0.62 -15.39
C THR A 10 32.62 1.00 -14.88
N ARG A 11 31.69 0.05 -14.84
CA ARG A 11 30.38 0.22 -14.17
C ARG A 11 30.64 0.33 -12.67
N LEU A 12 30.41 1.52 -12.10
CA LEU A 12 30.35 1.70 -10.66
C LEU A 12 29.12 0.93 -10.13
N SER A 13 29.37 -0.19 -9.46
CA SER A 13 28.40 -0.87 -8.62
C SER A 13 28.03 0.04 -7.45
N PHE A 14 26.82 0.60 -7.46
CA PHE A 14 26.22 1.21 -6.27
C PHE A 14 25.96 0.11 -5.24
N ALA A 15 26.83 0.00 -4.24
CA ALA A 15 26.55 -0.78 -3.05
C ALA A 15 25.46 -0.06 -2.25
N ALA A 16 24.22 -0.53 -2.35
CA ALA A 16 23.14 -0.12 -1.48
C ALA A 16 23.44 -0.64 -0.06
N PHE A 17 23.88 0.25 0.81
CA PHE A 17 23.90 0.00 2.26
C PHE A 17 22.45 -0.06 2.73
N LEU A 18 21.90 -1.27 2.77
CA LEU A 18 20.63 -1.57 3.42
C LEU A 18 20.86 -1.39 4.94
N MET A 19 20.31 -0.33 5.53
CA MET A 19 20.22 -0.25 6.98
C MET A 19 19.29 -1.37 7.46
N LEU A 20 19.85 -2.46 7.99
CA LEU A 20 19.11 -3.38 8.83
C LEU A 20 18.67 -2.61 10.09
N ALA A 21 17.41 -2.18 10.12
CA ALA A 21 16.79 -1.76 11.36
C ALA A 21 16.80 -2.95 12.33
N PRO A 22 17.11 -2.76 13.63
CA PRO A 22 16.90 -3.81 14.61
C PRO A 22 15.40 -4.10 14.71
N LEU A 23 14.98 -5.24 14.16
CA LEU A 23 13.68 -5.85 14.46
C LEU A 23 13.70 -6.34 15.91
N SER A 24 13.64 -5.41 16.85
CA SER A 24 13.29 -5.70 18.24
C SER A 24 11.86 -5.21 18.45
N ALA A 25 10.91 -5.85 17.75
CA ALA A 25 9.51 -5.72 18.10
C ALA A 25 9.28 -6.52 19.38
N ALA A 26 8.71 -5.88 20.40
CA ALA A 26 8.03 -6.59 21.48
C ALA A 26 7.04 -7.57 20.83
N LEU A 27 7.29 -8.86 20.96
CA LEU A 27 6.58 -9.92 20.26
C LEU A 27 5.10 -9.89 20.68
N GLY A 28 4.23 -9.31 19.84
CA GLY A 28 2.77 -9.39 20.03
C GLY A 28 2.01 -8.06 20.11
N GLN A 29 2.66 -6.94 20.43
CA GLN A 29 1.93 -5.70 20.70
C GLN A 29 1.58 -4.94 19.42
N ALA A 30 0.33 -4.53 19.27
CA ALA A 30 -0.09 -3.64 18.20
C ALA A 30 0.56 -2.26 18.38
N ASP A 31 1.01 -1.65 17.28
CA ASP A 31 1.75 -0.37 17.31
C ASP A 31 0.97 0.70 18.09
N ALA A 32 1.68 1.49 18.90
CA ALA A 32 1.08 2.52 19.76
C ALA A 32 0.42 3.65 18.94
N TYR A 33 0.86 3.82 17.70
CA TYR A 33 0.37 4.83 16.77
C TYR A 33 -0.67 4.31 15.79
N ARG A 34 -1.09 3.03 15.90
CA ARG A 34 -2.10 2.42 15.03
C ARG A 34 -3.41 3.23 15.02
N GLY A 35 -4.13 3.14 13.91
CA GLY A 35 -5.44 3.75 13.76
C GLY A 35 -5.55 4.77 12.63
N LEU A 36 -6.70 5.43 12.59
CA LEU A 36 -7.02 6.48 11.61
C LEU A 36 -6.65 7.85 12.16
N TRP A 37 -5.79 8.58 11.42
CA TRP A 37 -5.35 9.92 11.73
C TRP A 37 -5.85 10.90 10.66
N VAL A 38 -6.52 11.96 11.09
CA VAL A 38 -7.08 12.97 10.18
C VAL A 38 -6.72 14.35 10.65
N GLY A 39 -6.37 15.22 9.70
CA GLY A 39 -6.15 16.61 10.00
C GLY A 39 -5.80 17.43 8.76
N GLN A 40 -5.02 18.47 8.96
CA GLN A 40 -4.80 19.50 7.95
C GLN A 40 -3.33 19.92 7.90
N VAL A 41 -2.82 20.05 6.67
CA VAL A 41 -1.59 20.76 6.35
C VAL A 41 -1.94 22.21 6.06
N THR A 42 -1.17 23.13 6.61
CA THR A 42 -1.20 24.56 6.29
C THR A 42 0.08 24.91 5.56
N LEU A 43 0.00 24.94 4.24
CA LEU A 43 1.09 25.35 3.35
C LEU A 43 1.26 26.86 3.41
N ASN A 44 2.46 27.30 3.72
CA ASN A 44 2.81 28.72 3.84
C ASN A 44 4.21 29.03 3.29
N TYR A 45 4.81 28.08 2.56
CA TYR A 45 6.06 28.27 1.82
C TYR A 45 5.95 27.67 0.42
N VAL A 46 6.49 28.37 -0.58
CA VAL A 46 6.59 27.89 -1.97
C VAL A 46 7.89 28.38 -2.60
N ASN A 47 8.51 27.61 -3.48
CA ASN A 47 9.62 28.15 -4.27
C ASN A 47 9.11 29.12 -5.34
N GLU A 48 9.79 30.26 -5.47
CA GLU A 48 9.46 31.26 -6.49
C GLU A 48 9.88 30.79 -7.88
N VAL A 49 8.94 30.91 -8.83
CA VAL A 49 9.12 30.51 -10.23
C VAL A 49 9.46 31.70 -11.14
N SER A 50 9.08 32.91 -10.73
CA SER A 50 9.38 34.17 -11.41
C SER A 50 10.66 34.80 -10.85
N VAL A 51 11.43 35.47 -11.71
CA VAL A 51 12.57 36.29 -11.26
C VAL A 51 12.07 37.69 -10.91
N PRO A 52 11.93 38.07 -9.62
CA PRO A 52 11.64 39.44 -9.24
C PRO A 52 12.79 40.37 -9.64
N LEU A 53 12.43 41.60 -9.96
CA LEU A 53 13.36 42.69 -10.16
C LEU A 53 13.58 43.41 -8.82
N ASP A 54 14.81 43.80 -8.50
CA ASP A 54 15.09 44.67 -7.37
C ASP A 54 14.69 46.14 -7.65
N GLU A 55 14.91 47.01 -6.67
CA GLU A 55 14.66 48.46 -6.79
C GLU A 55 15.42 49.15 -7.94
N ASN A 56 16.43 48.47 -8.50
CA ASN A 56 17.25 48.93 -9.62
C ASN A 56 16.94 48.20 -10.94
N ASN A 57 15.84 47.44 -11.01
CA ASN A 57 15.48 46.57 -12.13
C ASN A 57 16.51 45.45 -12.43
N ILE A 58 17.29 45.03 -11.44
CA ILE A 58 18.20 43.89 -11.57
C ILE A 58 17.43 42.62 -11.20
N PRO A 59 17.42 41.58 -12.07
CA PRO A 59 16.84 40.29 -11.73
C PRO A 59 17.55 39.67 -10.53
N ILE A 60 16.90 39.60 -9.37
CA ILE A 60 17.37 38.82 -8.23
C ILE A 60 16.56 37.53 -8.25
N ALA A 61 17.14 36.44 -8.77
CA ALA A 61 16.48 35.15 -8.71
C ALA A 61 16.59 34.60 -7.27
N PRO A 62 15.46 34.38 -6.55
CA PRO A 62 15.45 33.54 -5.37
C PRO A 62 16.07 32.19 -5.71
N ASP A 63 16.79 31.57 -4.77
CA ASP A 63 17.28 30.20 -4.96
C ASP A 63 16.07 29.29 -5.19
N PRO A 64 15.82 28.81 -6.41
CA PRO A 64 14.54 28.22 -6.75
C PRO A 64 14.42 26.79 -6.19
N LYS A 65 15.44 26.34 -5.45
CA LYS A 65 15.45 25.10 -4.67
C LYS A 65 14.95 25.28 -3.24
N VAL A 66 14.79 26.52 -2.77
CA VAL A 66 14.42 26.84 -1.39
C VAL A 66 13.05 27.53 -1.37
N PRO A 67 12.02 26.88 -0.78
CA PRO A 67 10.73 27.53 -0.56
C PRO A 67 10.85 28.80 0.30
N THR A 68 10.18 29.87 -0.09
CA THR A 68 10.09 31.14 0.65
C THR A 68 8.66 31.34 1.20
N PRO A 69 8.49 32.13 2.29
CA PRO A 69 7.17 32.37 2.87
C PRO A 69 6.18 32.95 1.85
N THR A 70 4.94 32.46 1.86
CA THR A 70 3.86 33.01 1.03
C THR A 70 3.10 34.11 1.76
N ALA A 71 2.46 35.01 1.00
CA ALA A 71 1.61 36.05 1.57
C ALA A 71 0.29 35.52 2.16
N ASP A 72 -0.16 34.36 1.69
CA ASP A 72 -1.38 33.68 2.13
C ASP A 72 -1.14 32.17 2.25
N GLN A 73 -2.08 31.45 2.85
CA GLN A 73 -1.97 30.03 3.17
C GLN A 73 -2.88 29.16 2.30
N ALA A 74 -2.43 27.95 2.01
CA ALA A 74 -3.27 26.91 1.41
C ALA A 74 -3.45 25.75 2.38
N HIS A 75 -4.67 25.24 2.49
CA HIS A 75 -5.00 24.16 3.41
C HIS A 75 -5.27 22.85 2.67
N LEU A 76 -4.58 21.78 3.06
CA LEU A 76 -4.75 20.45 2.49
C LEU A 76 -5.23 19.48 3.57
N ARG A 77 -6.26 18.68 3.30
CA ARG A 77 -6.65 17.61 4.22
C ARG A 77 -5.69 16.43 4.08
N LEU A 78 -5.19 15.95 5.22
CA LEU A 78 -4.33 14.80 5.33
C LEU A 78 -5.05 13.67 6.08
N ILE A 79 -5.04 12.47 5.50
CA ILE A 79 -5.66 11.26 6.07
C ILE A 79 -4.59 10.17 6.05
N LEU A 80 -4.16 9.73 7.22
CA LEU A 80 -3.20 8.63 7.37
C LEU A 80 -3.87 7.47 8.10
N HIS A 81 -3.54 6.25 7.72
CA HIS A 81 -3.83 5.06 8.51
C HIS A 81 -2.52 4.40 8.92
N VAL A 82 -2.44 3.99 10.17
CA VAL A 82 -1.32 3.21 10.69
C VAL A 82 -1.86 1.82 11.05
N ASN A 83 -1.32 0.79 10.41
CA ASN A 83 -1.78 -0.57 10.70
C ASN A 83 -1.23 -1.10 12.03
N GLY A 84 -1.71 -2.26 12.46
CA GLY A 84 -1.29 -2.86 13.73
C GLY A 84 0.21 -3.17 13.81
N ALA A 85 0.91 -3.26 12.67
CA ALA A 85 2.35 -3.47 12.57
C ALA A 85 3.16 -2.16 12.45
N GLY A 86 2.50 -0.99 12.53
CA GLY A 86 3.14 0.33 12.48
C GLY A 86 3.44 0.86 11.07
N GLN A 87 2.93 0.21 10.03
CA GLN A 87 3.08 0.69 8.65
C GLN A 87 2.05 1.76 8.36
N VAL A 88 2.49 2.82 7.68
CA VAL A 88 1.67 4.00 7.42
C VAL A 88 1.22 4.04 5.96
N SER A 89 -0.06 4.28 5.74
CA SER A 89 -0.64 4.53 4.43
C SER A 89 -1.27 5.92 4.38
N LEU A 90 -0.98 6.67 3.31
CA LEU A 90 -1.74 7.86 2.94
C LEU A 90 -3.03 7.44 2.24
N LEU A 91 -4.15 8.00 2.68
CA LEU A 91 -5.48 7.70 2.16
C LEU A 91 -6.03 8.88 1.35
N LYS A 92 -6.72 8.57 0.25
CA LYS A 92 -7.51 9.54 -0.50
C LYS A 92 -8.85 9.76 0.19
N ASP A 93 -9.47 8.67 0.58
CA ASP A 93 -10.72 8.66 1.33
C ASP A 93 -10.85 7.39 2.18
N VAL A 94 -11.77 7.46 3.13
CA VAL A 94 -12.16 6.35 4.00
C VAL A 94 -13.62 6.53 4.39
N ALA A 95 -14.40 5.46 4.30
CA ALA A 95 -15.74 5.36 4.86
C ALA A 95 -15.69 4.66 6.21
N ILE A 96 -16.45 5.20 7.16
CA ILE A 96 -16.66 4.61 8.47
C ILE A 96 -18.05 3.96 8.43
N LEU A 97 -18.08 2.63 8.58
CA LEU A 97 -19.28 1.80 8.44
C LEU A 97 -19.49 0.95 9.69
N ASN A 98 -20.74 0.77 10.11
CA ASN A 98 -21.13 -0.14 11.18
C ASN A 98 -21.36 -1.55 10.62
N ARG A 99 -20.77 -2.57 11.23
CA ARG A 99 -20.91 -3.98 10.87
C ARG A 99 -22.24 -4.58 11.35
N LYS A 100 -22.84 -4.05 12.42
CA LYS A 100 -24.12 -4.54 12.96
C LYS A 100 -25.33 -4.05 12.15
N GLY A 101 -25.18 -2.95 11.41
CA GLY A 101 -26.27 -2.32 10.65
C GLY A 101 -27.35 -1.72 11.54
N GLY A 102 -28.17 -0.85 10.97
CA GLY A 102 -29.50 -0.55 11.52
C GLY A 102 -30.44 -1.69 11.15
N GLY A 103 -30.28 -2.87 11.77
CA GLY A 103 -31.19 -3.98 11.54
C GLY A 103 -32.62 -3.56 11.87
N THR A 104 -33.59 -3.90 11.02
CA THR A 104 -35.03 -3.65 11.25
C THR A 104 -35.59 -4.33 12.49
N GLU A 105 -34.78 -5.06 13.25
CA GLU A 105 -35.12 -5.66 14.52
C GLU A 105 -34.08 -5.23 15.56
N ALA A 106 -34.42 -4.21 16.33
CA ALA A 106 -33.77 -3.97 17.62
C ALA A 106 -34.44 -4.89 18.66
N ALA A 107 -33.65 -5.56 19.49
CA ALA A 107 -34.17 -6.36 20.59
C ALA A 107 -34.11 -5.56 21.89
N ILE A 108 -35.17 -4.84 22.25
CA ILE A 108 -35.30 -4.24 23.58
C ILE A 108 -35.77 -5.34 24.54
N ASN A 109 -34.95 -5.73 25.51
CA ASN A 109 -35.23 -6.79 26.48
C ASN A 109 -35.59 -8.16 25.83
N GLY A 110 -34.91 -8.53 24.75
CA GLY A 110 -35.09 -9.85 24.11
C GLY A 110 -36.37 -10.01 23.30
N ARG A 111 -37.06 -8.91 22.96
CA ARG A 111 -38.20 -8.92 22.02
C ARG A 111 -37.83 -8.20 20.72
N PRO A 112 -37.98 -8.83 19.54
CA PRO A 112 -37.72 -8.16 18.27
C PRO A 112 -38.73 -7.02 18.05
N VAL A 113 -38.24 -5.81 17.75
CA VAL A 113 -39.03 -4.63 17.43
C VAL A 113 -38.82 -4.26 15.97
N ASN A 114 -39.89 -4.32 15.17
CA ASN A 114 -39.87 -3.96 13.75
C ASN A 114 -39.74 -2.44 13.55
N LEU A 115 -38.57 -1.97 13.10
CA LEU A 115 -38.26 -0.55 12.86
C LEU A 115 -39.08 0.07 11.71
N GLY A 116 -39.66 -0.73 10.82
CA GLY A 116 -40.54 -0.24 9.75
C GLY A 116 -41.89 0.26 10.26
N THR A 117 -42.31 -0.19 11.45
CA THR A 117 -43.61 0.15 12.05
C THR A 117 -43.50 1.00 13.32
N ASN A 118 -42.29 1.19 13.85
CA ASN A 118 -42.07 1.96 15.07
C ASN A 118 -40.73 2.72 15.03
N PRO A 119 -40.64 3.80 14.24
CA PRO A 119 -39.41 4.59 14.10
C PRO A 119 -39.00 5.31 15.39
N ASP A 120 -39.91 5.46 16.35
CA ASP A 120 -39.68 6.07 17.67
C ASP A 120 -39.08 5.08 18.69
N ALA A 121 -38.91 3.80 18.32
CA ALA A 121 -38.26 2.80 19.17
C ALA A 121 -36.74 3.03 19.35
N LEU A 122 -36.15 3.90 18.53
CA LEU A 122 -34.77 4.33 18.68
C LEU A 122 -34.72 5.50 19.66
N THR A 123 -34.52 5.19 20.95
CA THR A 123 -33.99 6.22 21.84
C THR A 123 -32.53 6.48 21.47
N PRO A 124 -31.98 7.70 21.60
CA PRO A 124 -30.55 7.96 21.34
C PRO A 124 -29.57 7.10 22.16
N SER A 125 -30.10 6.34 23.13
CA SER A 125 -29.42 5.38 23.99
C SER A 125 -29.48 3.92 23.53
N ASP A 126 -30.19 3.58 22.45
CA ASP A 126 -30.10 2.23 21.85
C ASP A 126 -28.78 2.13 21.06
N THR A 127 -27.76 1.68 21.77
CA THR A 127 -26.35 1.61 21.36
C THR A 127 -26.15 0.68 20.17
N HIS A 128 -26.23 1.22 18.94
CA HIS A 128 -25.83 0.50 17.72
C HIS A 128 -24.31 0.31 17.58
N LEU A 129 -23.51 0.85 18.50
CA LEU A 129 -22.06 0.68 18.61
C LEU A 129 -21.72 0.30 20.04
N GLU A 130 -21.39 -0.97 20.27
CA GLU A 130 -21.03 -1.47 21.61
C GLU A 130 -19.51 -1.58 21.76
N ALA A 131 -18.78 -1.74 20.65
CA ALA A 131 -17.33 -1.81 20.62
C ALA A 131 -16.72 -1.32 19.29
N GLU A 132 -15.41 -1.01 19.28
CA GLU A 132 -14.68 -0.69 18.04
C GLU A 132 -14.73 -1.81 16.99
N SER A 133 -14.91 -3.07 17.42
CA SER A 133 -15.11 -4.22 16.53
C SER A 133 -16.43 -4.16 15.74
N ASP A 134 -17.34 -3.26 16.10
CA ASP A 134 -18.57 -3.00 15.35
C ASP A 134 -18.35 -1.99 14.21
N VAL A 135 -17.18 -1.36 14.11
CA VAL A 135 -16.90 -0.32 13.11
C VAL A 135 -15.79 -0.78 12.16
N ALA A 136 -16.02 -0.61 10.85
CA ALA A 136 -15.04 -0.82 9.81
C ALA A 136 -14.59 0.50 9.18
N LEU A 137 -13.30 0.56 8.85
CA LEU A 137 -12.73 1.58 7.98
C LEU A 137 -12.61 0.99 6.58
N VAL A 138 -13.32 1.54 5.61
CA VAL A 138 -13.39 0.99 4.25
C VAL A 138 -12.89 2.01 3.23
N THR A 139 -11.86 1.63 2.48
CA THR A 139 -11.26 2.43 1.40
C THR A 139 -11.64 1.89 0.02
N ASP A 140 -12.11 0.64 -0.05
CA ASP A 140 -12.58 0.00 -1.28
C ASP A 140 -14.12 0.02 -1.36
N GLU A 141 -14.65 0.86 -2.26
CA GLU A 141 -16.09 1.01 -2.46
C GLU A 141 -16.80 -0.28 -2.89
N ARG A 142 -16.09 -1.25 -3.47
CA ARG A 142 -16.67 -2.55 -3.84
C ARG A 142 -17.13 -3.34 -2.63
N LEU A 143 -16.57 -3.06 -1.45
CA LEU A 143 -16.93 -3.71 -0.20
C LEU A 143 -18.19 -3.12 0.43
N TYR A 144 -18.70 -1.97 -0.03
CA TYR A 144 -19.89 -1.35 0.56
C TYR A 144 -21.12 -2.27 0.53
N GLY A 145 -21.27 -3.10 -0.50
CA GLY A 145 -22.36 -4.06 -0.60
C GLY A 145 -22.29 -5.21 0.41
N GLU A 146 -21.16 -5.37 1.12
CA GLU A 146 -20.98 -6.38 2.17
C GLU A 146 -21.41 -5.88 3.54
N PHE A 147 -21.67 -4.58 3.69
CA PHE A 147 -22.18 -3.99 4.91
C PHE A 147 -23.69 -3.82 4.84
N PRO A 148 -24.42 -3.94 5.97
CA PRO A 148 -25.83 -3.64 6.00
C PRO A 148 -26.12 -2.20 5.53
N PRO A 149 -27.27 -1.95 4.86
CA PRO A 149 -27.67 -0.59 4.47
C PRO A 149 -27.73 0.35 5.68
N GLN A 150 -27.01 1.47 5.60
CA GLN A 150 -26.86 2.42 6.70
C GLN A 150 -26.36 3.79 6.24
N PRO A 151 -26.57 4.85 7.03
CA PRO A 151 -25.80 6.08 6.89
C PRO A 151 -24.32 5.82 7.13
N ALA A 152 -23.46 6.28 6.22
CA ALA A 152 -22.01 6.16 6.34
C ALA A 152 -21.36 7.55 6.42
N VAL A 153 -20.30 7.68 7.20
CA VAL A 153 -19.47 8.90 7.20
C VAL A 153 -18.27 8.66 6.29
N ARG A 154 -18.13 9.48 5.25
CA ARG A 154 -16.96 9.46 4.38
C ARG A 154 -16.07 10.67 4.65
N ILE A 155 -14.81 10.40 4.94
CA ILE A 155 -13.77 11.42 5.04
C ILE A 155 -12.93 11.30 3.77
N ALA A 156 -12.83 12.39 3.00
CA ALA A 156 -12.07 12.42 1.76
C ALA A 156 -11.19 13.67 1.68
N SER A 157 -10.07 13.54 1.00
CA SER A 157 -9.19 14.64 0.59
C SER A 157 -9.30 14.84 -0.93
N ALA A 158 -9.59 16.07 -1.34
CA ALA A 158 -9.62 16.43 -2.76
C ALA A 158 -8.20 16.59 -3.36
N VAL A 159 -7.18 16.63 -2.51
CA VAL A 159 -5.80 16.94 -2.89
C VAL A 159 -5.06 15.69 -3.36
N PHE A 160 -5.43 14.52 -2.84
CA PHE A 160 -4.73 13.28 -3.10
C PHE A 160 -5.56 12.40 -4.03
N ASP A 161 -5.00 12.09 -5.20
CA ASP A 161 -5.53 11.06 -6.08
C ASP A 161 -4.41 10.12 -6.48
N PHE A 162 -4.70 8.83 -6.43
CA PHE A 162 -3.72 7.77 -6.66
C PHE A 162 -4.15 6.97 -7.90
N GLY A 163 -3.56 7.31 -9.04
CA GLY A 163 -3.51 6.34 -10.13
C GLY A 163 -2.54 5.22 -9.77
N ASP A 164 -2.77 4.02 -10.27
CA ASP A 164 -1.72 3.00 -10.30
C ASP A 164 -0.85 3.22 -11.54
N SER A 165 0.25 3.96 -11.37
CA SER A 165 1.16 4.29 -12.49
C SER A 165 1.68 3.07 -13.20
N ARG A 166 1.86 1.96 -12.47
CA ARG A 166 2.56 0.78 -12.93
C ARG A 166 1.83 0.14 -14.11
N ALA A 167 0.50 0.26 -14.15
CA ALA A 167 -0.30 -0.19 -15.29
C ALA A 167 0.02 0.60 -16.57
N THR A 168 0.17 1.92 -16.44
CA THR A 168 0.53 2.81 -17.56
C THR A 168 1.99 2.60 -17.95
N ASP A 169 2.90 2.46 -16.97
CA ASP A 169 4.32 2.22 -17.20
C ASP A 169 4.55 0.90 -17.95
N ALA A 170 3.82 -0.16 -17.60
CA ALA A 170 3.93 -1.46 -18.28
C ALA A 170 3.54 -1.34 -19.77
N LEU A 171 2.51 -0.57 -20.07
CA LEU A 171 2.08 -0.32 -21.44
C LEU A 171 3.06 0.60 -22.20
N ASN A 172 3.63 1.59 -21.50
CA ASN A 172 4.66 2.45 -22.06
C ASN A 172 5.89 1.64 -22.49
N GLU A 173 6.30 0.64 -21.69
CA GLU A 173 7.42 -0.24 -22.03
C GLU A 173 7.12 -1.13 -23.24
N VAL A 174 5.93 -1.72 -23.33
CA VAL A 174 5.47 -2.49 -24.52
C VAL A 174 5.60 -1.63 -25.78
N MET A 175 5.08 -0.40 -25.71
CA MET A 175 5.08 0.55 -26.81
C MET A 175 6.51 0.96 -27.18
N ALA A 176 7.34 1.34 -26.22
CA ALA A 176 8.72 1.78 -26.45
C ALA A 176 9.53 0.67 -27.13
N LYS A 177 9.47 -0.57 -26.61
CA LYS A 177 10.18 -1.72 -27.20
C LYS A 177 9.70 -2.05 -28.61
N ALA A 178 8.39 -1.97 -28.85
CA ALA A 178 7.85 -2.20 -30.19
C ALA A 178 8.30 -1.10 -31.19
N ALA A 179 8.26 0.17 -30.78
CA ALA A 179 8.62 1.31 -31.62
C ALA A 179 10.12 1.33 -31.96
N GLU A 180 10.98 1.15 -30.97
CA GLU A 180 12.45 1.07 -31.13
C GLU A 180 12.84 -0.03 -32.13
N ALA A 181 12.28 -1.23 -31.93
CA ALA A 181 12.55 -2.39 -32.76
C ALA A 181 12.00 -2.26 -34.20
N ALA A 182 10.78 -1.73 -34.36
CA ALA A 182 10.18 -1.48 -35.67
C ALA A 182 10.97 -0.42 -36.46
N GLY A 183 11.29 0.72 -35.82
CA GLY A 183 12.06 1.80 -36.43
C GLY A 183 13.44 1.33 -36.88
N SER A 184 14.15 0.60 -36.01
CA SER A 184 15.46 0.02 -36.33
C SER A 184 15.40 -0.99 -37.48
N SER A 185 14.39 -1.86 -37.49
CA SER A 185 14.18 -2.82 -38.58
C SER A 185 13.98 -2.12 -39.91
N ILE A 186 13.09 -1.11 -39.98
CA ILE A 186 12.82 -0.35 -41.22
C ILE A 186 14.03 0.46 -41.66
N PHE A 187 14.78 1.06 -40.74
CA PHE A 187 15.98 1.82 -41.06
C PHE A 187 17.03 0.95 -41.78
N GLY A 188 17.17 -0.31 -41.36
CA GLY A 188 18.11 -1.27 -41.95
C GLY A 188 17.71 -1.87 -43.30
N GLN A 189 16.48 -1.65 -43.77
CA GLN A 189 16.01 -2.20 -45.06
C GLN A 189 16.54 -1.38 -46.26
N PRO A 190 16.85 -2.03 -47.40
CA PRO A 190 17.32 -1.33 -48.59
C PRO A 190 16.20 -0.49 -49.21
N SER A 191 16.55 0.69 -49.75
CA SER A 191 15.58 1.62 -50.35
C SER A 191 14.76 1.02 -51.49
N SER A 192 15.27 -0.01 -52.17
CA SER A 192 14.55 -0.74 -53.22
C SER A 192 13.29 -1.47 -52.72
N MET A 193 13.21 -1.82 -51.43
CA MET A 193 11.98 -2.41 -50.87
C MET A 193 10.82 -1.43 -50.83
N PHE A 194 11.09 -0.12 -50.73
CA PHE A 194 10.04 0.88 -50.52
C PHE A 194 9.41 1.40 -51.83
N THR A 195 9.98 1.04 -52.98
CA THR A 195 9.49 1.46 -54.30
C THR A 195 8.29 0.64 -54.80
N THR A 196 8.04 -0.55 -54.23
CA THR A 196 6.93 -1.43 -54.63
C THR A 196 6.01 -1.74 -53.46
N SER A 197 4.73 -1.98 -53.75
CA SER A 197 3.76 -2.37 -52.70
C SER A 197 4.14 -3.69 -52.02
N ALA A 198 4.65 -4.67 -52.78
CA ALA A 198 5.09 -5.96 -52.24
C ALA A 198 6.32 -5.81 -51.33
N GLY A 199 7.31 -5.01 -51.72
CA GLY A 199 8.49 -4.75 -50.91
C GLY A 199 8.16 -4.00 -49.62
N ARG A 200 7.26 -3.01 -49.67
CA ARG A 200 6.78 -2.30 -48.48
C ARG A 200 6.09 -3.25 -47.51
N LYS A 201 5.24 -4.14 -48.03
CA LYS A 201 4.54 -5.11 -47.19
C LYS A 201 5.51 -6.11 -46.53
N ALA A 202 6.51 -6.59 -47.27
CA ALA A 202 7.55 -7.45 -46.72
C ALA A 202 8.37 -6.75 -45.62
N ALA A 203 8.72 -5.47 -45.82
CA ALA A 203 9.42 -4.68 -44.79
C ALA A 203 8.56 -4.45 -43.55
N GLU A 204 7.26 -4.16 -43.72
CA GLU A 204 6.29 -4.04 -42.63
C GLU A 204 6.16 -5.34 -41.83
N ASP A 205 6.00 -6.48 -42.50
CA ASP A 205 5.84 -7.79 -41.84
C ASP A 205 7.11 -8.19 -41.08
N ALA A 206 8.29 -7.92 -41.63
CA ALA A 206 9.57 -8.13 -40.95
C ALA A 206 9.69 -7.23 -39.71
N ALA A 207 9.39 -5.94 -39.84
CA ALA A 207 9.43 -5.01 -38.71
C ALA A 207 8.42 -5.37 -37.63
N LYS A 208 7.20 -5.79 -38.01
CA LYS A 208 6.18 -6.27 -37.08
C LYS A 208 6.66 -7.49 -36.29
N LEU A 209 7.30 -8.46 -36.94
CA LEU A 209 7.81 -9.66 -36.26
C LEU A 209 8.89 -9.33 -35.23
N VAL A 210 9.85 -8.48 -35.60
CA VAL A 210 10.93 -8.06 -34.70
C VAL A 210 10.38 -7.23 -33.54
N ALA A 211 9.46 -6.30 -33.81
CA ALA A 211 8.81 -5.49 -32.80
C ALA A 211 7.98 -6.32 -31.80
N LYS A 212 7.21 -7.29 -32.29
CA LYS A 212 6.47 -8.24 -31.45
C LYS A 212 7.43 -9.03 -30.55
N THR A 213 8.52 -9.54 -31.13
CA THR A 213 9.51 -10.35 -30.38
C THR A 213 10.17 -9.53 -29.28
N ALA A 214 10.46 -8.25 -29.52
CA ALA A 214 11.04 -7.35 -28.53
C ALA A 214 10.06 -6.99 -27.40
N ALA A 215 8.78 -6.80 -27.70
CA ALA A 215 7.78 -6.35 -26.73
C ALA A 215 7.09 -7.51 -25.97
N ALA A 216 7.03 -8.71 -26.55
CA ALA A 216 6.35 -9.86 -25.95
C ALA A 216 6.79 -10.23 -24.52
N PRO A 217 8.09 -10.16 -24.14
CA PRO A 217 8.54 -10.48 -22.79
C PRO A 217 7.97 -9.57 -21.68
N ILE A 218 7.46 -8.38 -22.02
CA ILE A 218 6.91 -7.45 -21.03
C ILE A 218 5.63 -7.98 -20.39
N VAL A 219 4.81 -8.72 -21.13
CA VAL A 219 3.53 -9.27 -20.61
C VAL A 219 3.75 -10.20 -19.41
N PRO A 220 4.56 -11.28 -19.51
CA PRO A 220 4.83 -12.13 -18.35
C PRO A 220 5.63 -11.39 -17.26
N ALA A 221 6.52 -10.46 -17.61
CA ALA A 221 7.26 -9.67 -16.62
C ALA A 221 6.36 -8.71 -15.81
N ALA A 222 5.22 -8.29 -16.36
CA ALA A 222 4.24 -7.44 -15.71
C ALA A 222 3.27 -8.21 -14.79
N ASP A 223 3.05 -9.51 -15.03
CA ASP A 223 2.19 -10.39 -14.22
C ASP A 223 2.93 -10.94 -12.98
N VAL A 224 3.35 -10.02 -12.13
CA VAL A 224 4.23 -10.33 -10.98
C VAL A 224 3.49 -11.10 -9.88
N ALA A 225 2.16 -11.03 -9.84
CA ALA A 225 1.35 -11.83 -8.93
C ALA A 225 1.46 -13.32 -9.27
N THR A 226 1.36 -13.67 -10.56
CA THR A 226 1.53 -15.04 -11.03
C THR A 226 2.96 -15.54 -10.77
N SER A 227 3.97 -14.76 -11.15
CA SER A 227 5.38 -15.19 -10.95
C SER A 227 5.75 -15.32 -9.47
N PHE A 228 5.20 -14.46 -8.59
CA PHE A 228 5.37 -14.63 -7.14
C PHE A 228 4.71 -15.90 -6.64
N PHE A 229 3.49 -16.21 -7.08
CA PHE A 229 2.81 -17.45 -6.68
C PHE A 229 3.55 -18.71 -7.17
N GLU A 230 4.06 -18.70 -8.40
CA GLU A 230 4.90 -19.78 -8.94
C GLU A 230 6.17 -19.96 -8.09
N PHE A 231 6.84 -18.87 -7.72
CA PHE A 231 7.99 -18.91 -6.83
C PHE A 231 7.67 -19.55 -5.46
N LEU A 232 6.55 -19.18 -4.84
CA LEU A 232 6.15 -19.78 -3.57
C LEU A 232 5.88 -21.29 -3.71
N ARG A 233 5.24 -21.70 -4.82
CA ARG A 233 4.91 -23.10 -5.09
C ARG A 233 6.14 -23.96 -5.38
N ASP A 234 7.04 -23.45 -6.21
CA ASP A 234 8.10 -24.25 -6.82
C ASP A 234 9.45 -24.12 -6.09
N GLU A 235 9.72 -22.96 -5.49
CA GLU A 235 11.04 -22.64 -4.92
C GLU A 235 11.02 -22.39 -3.41
N PHE A 236 9.92 -21.88 -2.84
CA PHE A 236 9.82 -21.52 -1.42
C PHE A 236 8.61 -22.13 -0.72
N ASP A 237 8.48 -23.44 -0.85
CA ASP A 237 7.40 -24.24 -0.27
C ASP A 237 7.60 -24.54 1.24
N ALA A 238 6.67 -25.30 1.83
CA ALA A 238 6.76 -25.72 3.23
C ALA A 238 8.03 -26.53 3.55
N SER A 239 8.55 -27.30 2.59
CA SER A 239 9.76 -28.12 2.81
C SER A 239 11.00 -27.23 2.93
N THR A 240 11.10 -26.22 2.09
CA THR A 240 12.15 -25.19 2.12
C THR A 240 12.12 -24.41 3.43
N VAL A 241 10.92 -23.98 3.88
CA VAL A 241 10.75 -23.30 5.17
C VAL A 241 11.20 -24.19 6.35
N ASN A 242 10.87 -25.49 6.32
CA ASN A 242 11.30 -26.44 7.35
C ASN A 242 12.82 -26.63 7.37
N ALA A 243 13.46 -26.70 6.20
CA ALA A 243 14.92 -26.80 6.09
C ALA A 243 15.61 -25.59 6.74
N ILE A 244 15.15 -24.38 6.43
CA ILE A 244 15.67 -23.13 7.02
C ILE A 244 15.45 -23.12 8.54
N ALA A 245 14.27 -23.53 9.02
CA ALA A 245 13.95 -23.56 10.45
C ALA A 245 14.81 -24.57 11.24
N ALA A 246 15.18 -25.69 10.62
CA ALA A 246 16.01 -26.74 11.22
C ALA A 246 17.53 -26.45 11.14
N ALA A 247 17.94 -25.57 10.24
CA ALA A 247 19.35 -25.30 9.99
C ALA A 247 20.07 -24.65 11.18
N ALA A 248 21.32 -25.05 11.41
CA ALA A 248 22.21 -24.39 12.36
C ALA A 248 22.59 -22.97 11.92
N ASN A 249 22.65 -22.73 10.59
CA ASN A 249 22.85 -21.43 9.98
C ASN A 249 21.73 -21.15 8.95
N PRO A 250 20.58 -20.59 9.39
CA PRO A 250 19.43 -20.34 8.52
C PRO A 250 19.74 -19.43 7.32
N ALA A 251 20.66 -18.47 7.47
CA ALA A 251 21.04 -17.57 6.39
C ALA A 251 21.82 -18.28 5.28
N ALA A 252 22.71 -19.22 5.65
CA ALA A 252 23.43 -20.04 4.68
C ALA A 252 22.49 -21.01 3.95
N GLU A 253 21.56 -21.63 4.68
CA GLU A 253 20.55 -22.52 4.10
C GLU A 253 19.65 -21.78 3.09
N ALA A 254 19.24 -20.55 3.42
CA ALA A 254 18.38 -19.74 2.57
C ALA A 254 19.09 -19.12 1.35
N ALA A 255 20.42 -19.22 1.22
CA ALA A 255 21.19 -18.45 0.24
C ALA A 255 20.79 -18.75 -1.21
N THR A 256 20.58 -20.02 -1.55
CA THR A 256 20.20 -20.44 -2.92
C THR A 256 18.84 -19.88 -3.31
N VAL A 257 17.81 -20.12 -2.47
CA VAL A 257 16.44 -19.66 -2.75
C VAL A 257 16.34 -18.13 -2.72
N ARG A 258 17.15 -17.46 -1.90
CA ARG A 258 17.28 -16.00 -1.92
C ARG A 258 17.87 -15.49 -3.25
N GLY A 259 18.83 -16.21 -3.84
CA GLY A 259 19.36 -15.89 -5.17
C GLY A 259 18.30 -15.98 -6.27
N LEU A 260 17.42 -16.97 -6.19
CA LEU A 260 16.26 -17.10 -7.08
C LEU A 260 15.26 -15.96 -6.87
N ALA A 261 14.98 -15.58 -5.61
CA ALA A 261 14.13 -14.44 -5.30
C ALA A 261 14.68 -13.11 -5.85
N VAL A 262 16.00 -12.89 -5.80
CA VAL A 262 16.65 -11.71 -6.43
C VAL A 262 16.53 -11.76 -7.95
N THR A 263 16.65 -12.94 -8.56
CA THR A 263 16.46 -13.11 -10.01
C THR A 263 15.02 -12.79 -10.42
N LEU A 264 14.05 -13.26 -9.64
CA LEU A 264 12.63 -12.94 -9.83
C LEU A 264 12.39 -11.43 -9.71
N GLN A 265 12.92 -10.78 -8.67
CA GLN A 265 12.84 -9.34 -8.48
C GLN A 265 13.40 -8.56 -9.68
N ASN A 266 14.58 -8.96 -10.18
CA ASN A 266 15.23 -8.28 -11.30
C ASN A 266 14.55 -8.54 -12.65
N SER A 267 13.82 -9.65 -12.77
CA SER A 267 13.05 -9.99 -13.98
C SER A 267 11.64 -9.37 -13.97
N SER A 268 11.18 -8.94 -12.80
CA SER A 268 9.89 -8.30 -12.59
C SER A 268 9.90 -6.87 -13.13
N PHE A 269 8.89 -6.52 -13.92
CA PHE A 269 8.64 -5.12 -14.32
C PHE A 269 8.43 -4.20 -13.10
N TYR A 270 7.82 -4.75 -12.04
CA TYR A 270 7.49 -4.01 -10.82
C TYR A 270 8.71 -3.81 -9.89
N GLY A 271 9.79 -4.56 -10.12
CA GLY A 271 10.91 -4.67 -9.17
C GLY A 271 10.48 -5.31 -7.85
N ASP A 272 9.51 -6.24 -7.91
CA ASP A 272 8.82 -6.80 -6.75
C ASP A 272 9.80 -7.51 -5.80
N SER A 273 10.07 -6.88 -4.66
CA SER A 273 11.01 -7.38 -3.65
C SER A 273 10.39 -8.33 -2.64
N ARG A 274 9.10 -8.67 -2.75
CA ARG A 274 8.37 -9.46 -1.73
C ARG A 274 9.04 -10.79 -1.42
N ALA A 275 9.47 -11.53 -2.44
CA ALA A 275 10.15 -12.82 -2.25
C ALA A 275 11.45 -12.68 -1.44
N VAL A 276 12.24 -11.64 -1.72
CA VAL A 276 13.49 -11.36 -0.99
C VAL A 276 13.17 -10.99 0.46
N GLN A 277 12.23 -10.06 0.67
CA GLN A 277 11.81 -9.61 2.00
C GLN A 277 11.25 -10.75 2.84
N MET A 278 10.47 -11.64 2.22
CA MET A 278 9.89 -12.82 2.86
C MET A 278 10.98 -13.76 3.39
N ILE A 279 11.97 -14.10 2.56
CA ILE A 279 13.07 -14.98 2.97
C ILE A 279 13.89 -14.34 4.09
N ASP A 280 14.24 -13.05 3.95
CA ASP A 280 15.00 -12.32 4.95
C ASP A 280 14.23 -12.26 6.29
N ALA A 281 12.90 -12.07 6.25
CA ALA A 281 12.04 -12.09 7.42
C ALA A 281 11.92 -13.48 8.07
N VAL A 282 11.81 -14.55 7.28
CA VAL A 282 11.78 -15.93 7.78
C VAL A 282 13.10 -16.26 8.48
N VAL A 283 14.24 -15.93 7.88
CA VAL A 283 15.56 -16.12 8.49
C VAL A 283 15.66 -15.35 9.81
N ALA A 284 15.24 -14.09 9.83
CA ALA A 284 15.23 -13.29 11.06
C ALA A 284 14.34 -13.89 12.16
N ALA A 285 13.16 -14.39 11.80
CA ALA A 285 12.24 -15.03 12.73
C ALA A 285 12.82 -16.32 13.33
N VAL A 286 13.47 -17.15 12.52
CA VAL A 286 14.16 -18.37 12.98
C VAL A 286 15.32 -18.05 13.92
N VAL A 287 16.09 -17.01 13.63
CA VAL A 287 17.22 -16.57 14.48
C VAL A 287 16.72 -16.05 15.84
N ALA A 288 15.58 -15.36 15.85
CA ALA A 288 15.00 -14.81 17.08
C ALA A 288 14.32 -15.87 17.98
N ALA A 289 13.89 -17.01 17.41
CA ALA A 289 13.14 -18.03 18.13
C ALA A 289 14.01 -18.89 19.07
N ALA A 290 13.56 -19.05 20.31
CA ALA A 290 14.33 -19.68 21.40
C ALA A 290 14.33 -21.23 21.38
N THR A 291 13.34 -21.87 20.76
CA THR A 291 13.19 -23.33 20.76
C THR A 291 13.00 -23.87 19.34
N PRO A 292 13.34 -25.15 19.07
CA PRO A 292 13.11 -25.75 17.75
C PRO A 292 11.64 -25.66 17.30
N ALA A 293 10.69 -25.89 18.22
CA ALA A 293 9.27 -25.77 17.93
C ALA A 293 8.87 -24.32 17.59
N ALA A 294 9.40 -23.34 18.33
CA ALA A 294 9.18 -21.92 18.03
C ALA A 294 9.80 -21.51 16.69
N LYS A 295 10.99 -22.02 16.34
CA LYS A 295 11.64 -21.77 15.05
C LYS A 295 10.76 -22.19 13.89
N THR A 296 10.27 -23.43 13.89
CA THR A 296 9.37 -23.92 12.84
C THR A 296 8.10 -23.09 12.79
N LYS A 297 7.44 -22.87 13.94
CA LYS A 297 6.20 -22.09 14.02
C LYS A 297 6.36 -20.66 13.48
N ASP A 298 7.38 -19.94 13.94
CA ASP A 298 7.64 -18.56 13.56
C ASP A 298 8.06 -18.44 12.09
N ALA A 299 8.81 -19.42 11.56
CA ALA A 299 9.15 -19.49 10.14
C ALA A 299 7.89 -19.62 9.26
N HIS A 300 7.02 -20.58 9.57
CA HIS A 300 5.77 -20.79 8.81
C HIS A 300 4.83 -19.60 8.93
N ASN A 301 4.59 -19.08 10.14
CA ASN A 301 3.72 -17.92 10.32
C ASN A 301 4.26 -16.67 9.61
N THR A 302 5.58 -16.46 9.61
CA THR A 302 6.20 -15.36 8.87
C THR A 302 6.08 -15.56 7.35
N ALA A 303 6.29 -16.77 6.85
CA ALA A 303 6.08 -17.08 5.43
C ALA A 303 4.61 -16.81 5.03
N SER A 304 3.66 -17.30 5.82
CA SER A 304 2.23 -17.07 5.62
C SER A 304 1.86 -15.59 5.57
N SER A 305 2.51 -14.71 6.34
CA SER A 305 2.17 -13.28 6.30
C SER A 305 2.55 -12.59 5.01
N TYR A 306 3.59 -13.04 4.32
CA TYR A 306 3.95 -12.50 3.00
C TYR A 306 3.10 -13.09 1.88
N ALA A 307 2.65 -14.35 2.04
CA ALA A 307 1.76 -15.02 1.10
C ALA A 307 0.30 -14.57 1.21
N ASP A 308 -0.12 -14.03 2.35
CA ASP A 308 -1.46 -13.47 2.60
C ASP A 308 -1.65 -12.08 1.96
N VAL A 309 -1.67 -12.03 0.63
CA VAL A 309 -1.79 -10.79 -0.15
C VAL A 309 -3.14 -10.08 0.01
N THR A 310 -4.14 -10.78 0.54
CA THR A 310 -5.49 -10.25 0.81
C THR A 310 -5.64 -9.72 2.23
N ASP A 311 -4.59 -9.84 3.05
CA ASP A 311 -4.57 -9.41 4.45
C ASP A 311 -5.66 -10.07 5.31
N ASN A 312 -5.97 -11.33 5.01
CA ASN A 312 -7.06 -12.07 5.66
C ASN A 312 -6.84 -12.21 7.16
N TYR A 313 -5.59 -12.47 7.58
CA TYR A 313 -5.27 -12.59 9.00
C TYR A 313 -5.59 -11.30 9.78
N GLN A 314 -5.12 -10.15 9.31
CA GLN A 314 -5.35 -8.88 10.01
C GLN A 314 -6.83 -8.48 9.97
N ARG A 315 -7.52 -8.78 8.86
CA ARG A 315 -8.97 -8.56 8.72
C ARG A 315 -9.77 -9.45 9.65
N PHE A 316 -9.34 -10.69 9.88
CA PHE A 316 -9.97 -11.59 10.83
C PHE A 316 -9.85 -11.07 12.26
N ILE A 317 -8.64 -10.70 12.70
CA ILE A 317 -8.43 -10.28 14.09
C ILE A 317 -9.02 -8.90 14.41
N ALA A 318 -9.24 -8.06 13.39
CA ALA A 318 -9.96 -6.79 13.50
C ALA A 318 -11.46 -6.91 13.13
N GLY A 319 -11.90 -8.11 12.74
CA GLY A 319 -13.23 -8.36 12.20
C GLY A 319 -14.27 -8.63 13.28
N LYS A 320 -15.54 -8.60 12.87
CA LYS A 320 -16.68 -8.79 13.78
C LYS A 320 -16.65 -10.15 14.49
N VAL A 321 -16.32 -11.21 13.77
CA VAL A 321 -16.41 -12.58 14.30
C VAL A 321 -15.50 -12.79 15.51
N LEU A 322 -14.26 -12.28 15.50
CA LEU A 322 -13.40 -12.36 16.68
C LEU A 322 -13.89 -11.46 17.82
N GLY A 323 -14.43 -10.28 17.49
CA GLY A 323 -15.06 -9.39 18.47
C GLY A 323 -16.25 -10.03 19.19
N ASP A 324 -17.15 -10.68 18.44
CA ASP A 324 -18.29 -11.42 18.97
C ASP A 324 -17.85 -12.63 19.79
N ALA A 325 -16.78 -13.32 19.37
CA ALA A 325 -16.22 -14.43 20.15
C ALA A 325 -15.70 -13.97 21.50
N ILE A 326 -15.04 -12.80 21.59
CA ILE A 326 -14.60 -12.23 22.87
C ILE A 326 -15.80 -11.90 23.76
N ALA A 327 -16.81 -11.19 23.21
CA ALA A 327 -18.01 -10.82 23.97
C ALA A 327 -18.82 -12.05 24.43
N GLY A 328 -19.02 -13.01 23.53
CA GLY A 328 -19.71 -14.26 23.81
C GLY A 328 -18.95 -15.15 24.80
N ALA A 329 -17.63 -15.22 24.69
CA ALA A 329 -16.77 -15.90 25.67
C ALA A 329 -16.87 -15.24 27.04
N ALA A 330 -16.83 -13.90 27.12
CA ALA A 330 -16.94 -13.17 28.38
C ALA A 330 -18.29 -13.41 29.06
N GLN A 331 -19.38 -13.42 28.29
CA GLN A 331 -20.72 -13.76 28.79
C GLN A 331 -20.78 -15.20 29.31
N ALA A 332 -20.31 -16.18 28.52
CA ALA A 332 -20.30 -17.58 28.92
C ALA A 332 -19.42 -17.83 30.16
N ALA A 333 -18.25 -17.19 30.22
CA ALA A 333 -17.33 -17.29 31.33
C ALA A 333 -17.93 -16.72 32.63
N ALA A 334 -18.57 -15.56 32.55
CA ALA A 334 -19.22 -14.92 33.69
C ALA A 334 -20.38 -15.76 34.24
N ALA A 335 -21.28 -16.24 33.36
CA ALA A 335 -22.39 -17.10 33.75
C ALA A 335 -21.90 -18.40 34.42
N ALA A 336 -20.81 -18.99 33.90
CA ALA A 336 -20.20 -20.18 34.50
C ALA A 336 -19.48 -19.87 35.83
N ALA A 337 -18.91 -18.68 36.00
CA ALA A 337 -18.18 -18.28 37.21
C ALA A 337 -19.10 -18.04 38.41
N VAL A 338 -20.35 -17.61 38.19
CA VAL A 338 -21.34 -17.41 39.27
C VAL A 338 -22.13 -18.68 39.61
N ALA A 339 -21.94 -19.75 38.85
CA ALA A 339 -22.62 -21.02 39.07
C ALA A 339 -22.14 -21.71 40.37
N PRO A 340 -23.01 -22.47 41.06
CA PRO A 340 -22.59 -23.31 42.18
C PRO A 340 -21.49 -24.28 41.76
N ALA A 341 -20.44 -24.42 42.59
CA ALA A 341 -19.27 -25.27 42.30
C ALA A 341 -18.50 -24.89 41.02
N ALA A 342 -18.52 -23.62 40.62
CA ALA A 342 -17.71 -23.12 39.53
C ALA A 342 -16.22 -23.42 39.73
N THR A 343 -15.57 -23.88 38.67
CA THR A 343 -14.13 -24.12 38.60
C THR A 343 -13.56 -23.52 37.32
N ALA A 344 -12.24 -23.36 37.24
CA ALA A 344 -11.60 -22.95 36.00
C ALA A 344 -11.92 -23.90 34.82
N THR A 345 -12.15 -25.20 35.10
CA THR A 345 -12.55 -26.18 34.09
C THR A 345 -13.97 -25.92 33.58
N THR A 346 -14.95 -25.73 34.48
CA THR A 346 -16.34 -25.48 34.06
C THR A 346 -16.48 -24.15 33.31
N ILE A 347 -15.69 -23.13 33.67
CA ILE A 347 -15.60 -21.87 32.91
C ILE A 347 -15.07 -22.12 31.51
N ARG A 348 -13.96 -22.86 31.37
CA ARG A 348 -13.37 -23.18 30.06
C ARG A 348 -14.33 -23.98 29.17
N ASP A 349 -15.05 -24.94 29.74
CA ASP A 349 -16.02 -25.75 29.02
C ASP A 349 -17.18 -24.89 28.50
N ALA A 350 -17.70 -23.97 29.33
CA ALA A 350 -18.75 -23.03 28.93
C ALA A 350 -18.29 -22.08 27.81
N VAL A 351 -17.08 -21.53 27.90
CA VAL A 351 -16.48 -20.69 26.84
C VAL A 351 -16.30 -21.49 25.55
N THR A 352 -15.78 -22.71 25.64
CA THR A 352 -15.53 -23.56 24.46
C THR A 352 -16.82 -23.99 23.76
N ALA A 353 -17.92 -24.14 24.51
CA ALA A 353 -19.23 -24.48 23.97
C ALA A 353 -20.00 -23.27 23.38
N ASN A 354 -19.50 -22.05 23.53
CA ASN A 354 -20.17 -20.85 23.03
C ASN A 354 -20.19 -20.82 21.48
N GLY A 355 -21.35 -20.50 20.90
CA GLY A 355 -21.53 -20.48 19.44
C GLY A 355 -20.60 -19.52 18.70
N ALA A 356 -20.40 -18.30 19.22
CA ALA A 356 -19.51 -17.31 18.60
C ALA A 356 -18.04 -17.74 18.67
N VAL A 357 -17.64 -18.43 19.75
CA VAL A 357 -16.30 -19.02 19.89
C VAL A 357 -16.07 -20.14 18.87
N ILE A 358 -17.06 -21.02 18.69
CA ILE A 358 -17.00 -22.09 17.69
C ILE A 358 -16.91 -21.51 16.27
N GLU A 359 -17.70 -20.47 15.99
CA GLU A 359 -17.65 -19.76 14.70
C GLU A 359 -16.29 -19.13 14.44
N ALA A 360 -15.73 -18.39 15.41
CA ALA A 360 -14.40 -17.79 15.27
C ALA A 360 -13.29 -18.83 15.07
N ARG A 361 -13.34 -19.96 15.79
CA ARG A 361 -12.40 -21.07 15.56
C ARG A 361 -12.55 -21.66 14.15
N SER A 362 -13.78 -21.86 13.68
CA SER A 362 -14.05 -22.36 12.33
C SER A 362 -13.52 -21.41 11.26
N GLN A 363 -13.80 -20.11 11.39
CA GLN A 363 -13.34 -19.10 10.45
C GLN A 363 -11.82 -18.90 10.50
N ALA A 364 -11.19 -19.01 11.68
CA ALA A 364 -9.73 -18.98 11.80
C ALA A 364 -9.04 -20.08 10.98
N LEU A 365 -9.70 -21.22 10.76
CA LEU A 365 -9.18 -22.30 9.90
C LEU A 365 -9.27 -21.95 8.40
N THR A 366 -10.27 -21.17 7.98
CA THR A 366 -10.45 -20.79 6.57
C THR A 366 -9.47 -19.70 6.13
N TYR A 367 -8.95 -18.90 7.07
CA TYR A 367 -7.96 -17.86 6.81
C TYR A 367 -6.50 -18.33 6.81
N ARG A 368 -6.26 -19.64 6.91
CA ARG A 368 -4.92 -20.21 6.81
C ARG A 368 -4.40 -20.12 5.38
N VAL A 369 -3.15 -19.68 5.23
CA VAL A 369 -2.42 -19.88 3.99
C VAL A 369 -2.04 -21.35 3.87
N SER A 370 -2.78 -22.11 3.04
CA SER A 370 -2.69 -23.57 2.94
C SER A 370 -1.34 -24.12 2.51
N MET A 371 -0.50 -23.29 1.88
CA MET A 371 0.85 -23.66 1.47
C MET A 371 1.81 -23.85 2.65
N TYR A 372 1.50 -23.29 3.82
CA TYR A 372 2.34 -23.32 5.02
C TYR A 372 1.56 -23.84 6.23
N THR A 373 2.27 -24.16 7.30
CA THR A 373 1.64 -24.51 8.59
C THR A 373 1.21 -23.24 9.31
N ASP A 374 0.23 -22.53 8.73
CA ASP A 374 -0.25 -21.25 9.24
C ASP A 374 -1.10 -21.43 10.50
N THR A 375 -0.57 -20.95 11.63
CA THR A 375 -1.22 -21.02 12.94
C THR A 375 -1.69 -19.66 13.44
N ARG A 376 -1.44 -18.58 12.70
CA ARG A 376 -1.64 -17.20 13.16
C ARG A 376 -3.05 -16.92 13.65
N ALA A 377 -4.07 -17.19 12.84
CA ALA A 377 -5.48 -16.95 13.20
C ALA A 377 -5.96 -17.86 14.35
N PRO A 378 -5.73 -19.19 14.31
CA PRO A 378 -6.07 -20.06 15.43
C PRO A 378 -5.40 -19.66 16.76
N ASP A 379 -4.10 -19.35 16.74
CA ASP A 379 -3.37 -18.90 17.93
C ASP A 379 -3.96 -17.59 18.48
N ALA A 380 -4.32 -16.66 17.60
CA ALA A 380 -4.94 -15.40 18.01
C ALA A 380 -6.25 -15.61 18.78
N VAL A 381 -7.08 -16.56 18.33
CA VAL A 381 -8.31 -16.96 19.03
C VAL A 381 -7.98 -17.50 20.41
N GLU A 382 -7.06 -18.46 20.52
CA GLU A 382 -6.75 -19.07 21.82
C GLU A 382 -6.13 -18.06 22.80
N VAL A 383 -5.26 -17.15 22.33
CA VAL A 383 -4.68 -16.09 23.19
C VAL A 383 -5.76 -15.21 23.82
N VAL A 384 -6.79 -14.82 23.06
CA VAL A 384 -7.87 -13.97 23.62
C VAL A 384 -8.79 -14.76 24.55
N LEU A 385 -9.11 -16.02 24.21
CA LEU A 385 -9.98 -16.86 25.03
C LEU A 385 -9.32 -17.23 26.36
N ASP A 386 -8.03 -17.54 26.36
CA ASP A 386 -7.28 -17.83 27.58
C ASP A 386 -7.28 -16.64 28.54
N ALA A 387 -7.17 -15.41 28.02
CA ALA A 387 -7.25 -14.19 28.84
C ALA A 387 -8.66 -13.98 29.43
N VAL A 388 -9.72 -14.21 28.65
CA VAL A 388 -11.11 -14.16 29.12
C VAL A 388 -11.33 -15.17 30.25
N ILE A 389 -10.92 -16.42 30.04
CA ILE A 389 -11.06 -17.51 31.02
C ILE A 389 -10.26 -17.20 32.28
N ALA A 390 -9.01 -16.75 32.15
CA ALA A 390 -8.16 -16.42 33.29
C ALA A 390 -8.75 -15.28 34.12
N SER A 391 -9.29 -14.24 33.47
CA SER A 391 -9.96 -13.13 34.14
C SER A 391 -11.20 -13.58 34.92
N ALA A 392 -12.04 -14.41 34.33
CA ALA A 392 -13.22 -14.94 35.02
C ALA A 392 -12.85 -15.90 36.17
N ALA A 393 -11.85 -16.78 35.96
CA ALA A 393 -11.37 -17.70 36.98
C ALA A 393 -10.75 -16.97 38.19
N ALA A 394 -10.15 -15.80 37.99
CA ALA A 394 -9.63 -14.97 39.07
C ALA A 394 -10.72 -14.47 40.04
N ALA A 395 -12.00 -14.49 39.63
CA ALA A 395 -13.13 -14.13 40.49
C ALA A 395 -13.59 -15.27 41.44
N LEU A 396 -13.12 -16.51 41.22
CA LEU A 396 -13.54 -17.71 41.98
C LEU A 396 -13.19 -17.77 43.50
N PRO A 397 -12.36 -16.88 44.09
CA PRO A 397 -12.18 -16.82 45.54
C PRO A 397 -12.88 -15.64 46.25
N ALA A 398 -13.45 -14.68 45.52
CA ALA A 398 -14.14 -13.51 46.10
C ALA A 398 -15.64 -13.80 46.23
N ALA A 399 -16.33 -13.23 47.22
CA ALA A 399 -17.80 -13.22 47.22
C ALA A 399 -18.24 -12.77 45.82
N PRO A 400 -19.01 -13.59 45.07
CA PRO A 400 -19.08 -13.47 43.63
C PRO A 400 -19.47 -12.04 43.28
N GLY A 401 -18.57 -11.36 42.54
CA GLY A 401 -18.95 -10.12 41.88
C GLY A 401 -20.22 -10.38 41.08
N SER A 402 -21.03 -9.35 40.84
CA SER A 402 -22.16 -9.54 39.93
C SER A 402 -21.67 -10.14 38.61
N GLU A 403 -22.46 -11.02 38.01
CA GLU A 403 -22.16 -11.62 36.69
C GLU A 403 -21.72 -10.54 35.69
N GLU A 404 -22.37 -9.38 35.74
CA GLU A 404 -22.01 -8.20 34.96
C GLU A 404 -20.57 -7.71 35.17
N THR A 405 -20.11 -7.61 36.42
CA THR A 405 -18.74 -7.16 36.74
C THR A 405 -17.71 -8.15 36.20
N ILE A 406 -17.97 -9.45 36.34
CA ILE A 406 -17.09 -10.51 35.83
C ILE A 406 -17.07 -10.46 34.30
N ARG A 407 -18.23 -10.28 33.67
CA ARG A 407 -18.38 -10.17 32.21
C ARG A 407 -17.58 -8.99 31.67
N THR A 408 -17.75 -7.79 32.22
CA THR A 408 -17.01 -6.59 31.78
C THR A 408 -15.50 -6.77 31.94
N ALA A 409 -15.05 -7.31 33.08
CA ALA A 409 -13.63 -7.56 33.31
C ALA A 409 -13.05 -8.60 32.33
N ALA A 410 -13.79 -9.68 32.07
CA ALA A 410 -13.38 -10.73 31.15
C ALA A 410 -13.35 -10.25 29.69
N ASP A 411 -14.34 -9.48 29.24
CA ASP A 411 -14.35 -8.84 27.91
C ASP A 411 -13.15 -7.90 27.75
N GLN A 412 -12.91 -7.03 28.74
CA GLN A 412 -11.75 -6.13 28.75
C GLN A 412 -10.42 -6.90 28.72
N ALA A 413 -10.30 -8.02 29.44
CA ALA A 413 -9.12 -8.88 29.41
C ALA A 413 -8.89 -9.48 28.01
N GLY A 414 -9.94 -9.99 27.37
CA GLY A 414 -9.88 -10.50 25.99
C GLY A 414 -9.45 -9.42 24.99
N ARG A 415 -10.01 -8.21 25.07
CA ARG A 415 -9.62 -7.07 24.21
C ARG A 415 -8.18 -6.61 24.46
N THR A 416 -7.76 -6.61 25.73
CA THR A 416 -6.38 -6.28 26.10
C THR A 416 -5.41 -7.33 25.55
N ALA A 417 -5.76 -8.62 25.61
CA ALA A 417 -4.97 -9.69 25.00
C ALA A 417 -4.94 -9.59 23.47
N LEU A 418 -6.03 -9.20 22.83
CA LEU A 418 -6.06 -8.94 21.38
C LEU A 418 -5.11 -7.81 20.97
N ALA A 419 -5.04 -6.74 21.78
CA ALA A 419 -4.19 -5.59 21.51
C ALA A 419 -2.70 -5.85 21.80
N ASN A 420 -2.39 -6.62 22.86
CA ASN A 420 -1.03 -6.73 23.39
C ASN A 420 -0.39 -8.11 23.19
N GLY A 421 -1.18 -9.17 23.06
CA GLY A 421 -0.72 -10.55 22.97
C GLY A 421 -0.86 -11.18 21.58
N VAL A 422 -1.64 -10.59 20.68
CA VAL A 422 -1.84 -11.11 19.32
C VAL A 422 -0.91 -10.42 18.32
N ARG A 423 0.05 -11.16 17.80
CA ARG A 423 1.09 -10.66 16.89
C ARG A 423 0.52 -10.06 15.61
N ARG A 424 0.87 -8.81 15.33
CA ARG A 424 0.61 -8.14 14.06
C ARG A 424 1.79 -8.38 13.11
N TYR A 425 1.50 -8.82 11.89
CA TYR A 425 2.52 -9.05 10.87
C TYR A 425 2.57 -7.87 9.89
N PRO A 426 3.76 -7.39 9.51
CA PRO A 426 3.89 -6.43 8.42
C PRO A 426 3.33 -6.98 7.11
N ILE A 427 2.66 -6.12 6.34
CA ILE A 427 2.15 -6.40 5.00
C ILE A 427 3.21 -5.96 3.99
N ALA A 428 3.31 -6.69 2.87
CA ALA A 428 4.18 -6.30 1.78
C ALA A 428 3.77 -4.94 1.16
N THR A 429 4.66 -3.94 1.23
CA THR A 429 4.39 -2.58 0.71
C THR A 429 4.48 -2.47 -0.83
N GLN A 430 5.10 -3.46 -1.48
CA GLN A 430 5.28 -3.53 -2.93
C GLN A 430 4.34 -4.54 -3.62
N ALA A 431 3.35 -5.09 -2.90
CA ALA A 431 2.35 -5.92 -3.55
C ALA A 431 1.59 -5.12 -4.62
N PRO A 432 1.38 -5.67 -5.83
CA PRO A 432 0.54 -5.03 -6.82
C PRO A 432 -0.88 -4.87 -6.33
N THR A 433 -1.54 -3.80 -6.74
CA THR A 433 -2.95 -3.56 -6.42
C THR A 433 -3.85 -4.57 -7.15
N LEU A 434 -5.07 -4.76 -6.63
CA LEU A 434 -6.06 -5.61 -7.29
C LEU A 434 -6.42 -5.09 -8.70
N GLU A 435 -6.51 -3.77 -8.87
CA GLU A 435 -6.79 -3.15 -10.17
C GLU A 435 -5.65 -3.34 -11.17
N TYR A 436 -4.39 -3.21 -10.72
CA TYR A 436 -3.24 -3.53 -11.56
C TYR A 436 -3.27 -4.99 -12.02
N ASN A 437 -3.48 -5.93 -11.10
CA ASN A 437 -3.55 -7.35 -11.43
C ASN A 437 -4.67 -7.64 -12.43
N SER A 438 -5.84 -7.03 -12.25
CA SER A 438 -6.95 -7.13 -13.21
C SER A 438 -6.56 -6.59 -14.60
N PHE A 439 -5.85 -5.45 -14.64
CA PHE A 439 -5.39 -4.85 -15.90
C PHE A 439 -4.36 -5.73 -16.62
N VAL A 440 -3.28 -6.16 -15.97
CA VAL A 440 -2.21 -6.92 -16.65
C VAL A 440 -2.63 -8.33 -17.03
N THR A 441 -3.63 -8.89 -16.35
CA THR A 441 -4.20 -10.19 -16.73
C THR A 441 -5.26 -10.09 -17.83
N SER A 442 -5.72 -8.88 -18.15
CA SER A 442 -6.74 -8.63 -19.18
C SER A 442 -6.27 -8.99 -20.60
N GLN A 443 -7.20 -9.39 -21.45
CA GLN A 443 -6.90 -9.73 -22.84
C GLN A 443 -6.40 -8.52 -23.64
N SER A 444 -6.89 -7.32 -23.34
CA SER A 444 -6.47 -6.09 -24.00
C SER A 444 -4.99 -5.78 -23.74
N PHE A 445 -4.53 -5.95 -22.50
CA PHE A 445 -3.11 -5.81 -22.19
C PHE A 445 -2.27 -6.94 -22.80
N LYS A 446 -2.71 -8.21 -22.67
CA LYS A 446 -1.99 -9.36 -23.24
C LYS A 446 -1.81 -9.29 -24.75
N ASN A 447 -2.76 -8.68 -25.47
CA ASN A 447 -2.68 -8.47 -26.91
C ASN A 447 -1.89 -7.19 -27.30
N SER A 448 -1.54 -6.34 -26.33
CA SER A 448 -0.90 -5.05 -26.62
C SER A 448 0.43 -5.14 -27.38
N PRO A 449 1.31 -6.15 -27.20
CA PRO A 449 2.51 -6.28 -28.01
C PRO A 449 2.22 -6.45 -29.50
N ASP A 450 1.19 -7.23 -29.85
CA ASP A 450 0.80 -7.48 -31.25
C ASP A 450 0.19 -6.23 -31.89
N THR A 451 -0.68 -5.55 -31.14
CA THR A 451 -1.31 -4.30 -31.58
C THR A 451 -0.27 -3.20 -31.76
N ALA A 452 0.65 -3.03 -30.79
CA ALA A 452 1.73 -2.05 -30.85
C ALA A 452 2.67 -2.34 -32.01
N ALA A 453 3.14 -3.58 -32.15
CA ALA A 453 4.08 -3.97 -33.20
C ALA A 453 3.52 -3.76 -34.61
N ALA A 454 2.24 -4.11 -34.82
CA ALA A 454 1.59 -3.90 -36.11
C ALA A 454 1.48 -2.41 -36.47
N ALA A 455 1.03 -1.58 -35.52
CA ALA A 455 0.85 -0.15 -35.76
C ALA A 455 2.19 0.59 -35.88
N ALA A 456 3.18 0.23 -35.06
CA ALA A 456 4.53 0.76 -35.10
C ALA A 456 5.20 0.48 -36.46
N ALA A 457 5.14 -0.76 -36.94
CA ALA A 457 5.69 -1.14 -38.24
C ALA A 457 5.03 -0.38 -39.39
N ALA A 458 3.69 -0.30 -39.41
CA ALA A 458 2.96 0.43 -40.45
C ALA A 458 3.31 1.93 -40.46
N ALA A 459 3.42 2.56 -39.28
CA ALA A 459 3.76 3.97 -39.17
C ALA A 459 5.22 4.25 -39.58
N ALA A 460 6.17 3.40 -39.20
CA ALA A 460 7.56 3.50 -39.63
C ALA A 460 7.71 3.36 -41.16
N VAL A 461 6.98 2.44 -41.79
CA VAL A 461 6.95 2.31 -43.25
C VAL A 461 6.36 3.57 -43.90
N SER A 462 5.27 4.11 -43.35
CA SER A 462 4.67 5.34 -43.85
C SER A 462 5.65 6.52 -43.80
N GLU A 463 6.35 6.70 -42.68
CA GLU A 463 7.39 7.72 -42.52
C GLU A 463 8.53 7.51 -43.53
N ARG A 464 9.01 6.27 -43.69
CA ARG A 464 10.08 5.94 -44.64
C ARG A 464 9.72 6.27 -46.09
N VAL A 465 8.44 6.14 -46.46
CA VAL A 465 7.95 6.39 -47.81
C VAL A 465 7.69 7.87 -48.06
N ASN A 466 7.14 8.57 -47.07
CA ASN A 466 6.63 9.93 -47.23
C ASN A 466 7.65 11.01 -46.85
N ASN A 467 8.65 10.69 -46.02
CA ASN A 467 9.70 11.61 -45.63
C ASN A 467 11.00 11.34 -46.39
N PRO A 468 11.39 12.16 -47.39
CA PRO A 468 12.64 11.98 -48.13
C PRO A 468 13.90 12.21 -47.28
N LEU A 469 13.76 12.84 -46.11
CA LEU A 469 14.83 13.12 -45.15
C LEU A 469 14.67 12.30 -43.87
N TYR A 470 14.09 11.10 -43.96
CA TYR A 470 13.91 10.23 -42.80
C TYR A 470 15.25 9.99 -42.08
N THR A 471 15.18 9.82 -40.77
CA THR A 471 16.30 9.42 -39.93
C THR A 471 15.88 8.22 -39.09
N ALA A 472 16.84 7.54 -38.44
CA ALA A 472 16.49 6.48 -37.48
C ALA A 472 15.52 7.01 -36.40
N GLN A 473 15.79 8.22 -35.89
CA GLN A 473 14.93 8.87 -34.90
C GLN A 473 13.54 9.21 -35.45
N SER A 474 13.43 9.69 -36.70
CA SER A 474 12.10 10.03 -37.25
C SER A 474 11.24 8.79 -37.46
N LEU A 475 11.84 7.66 -37.86
CA LEU A 475 11.16 6.37 -37.99
C LEU A 475 10.70 5.83 -36.63
N GLU A 476 11.54 5.91 -35.60
CA GLU A 476 11.18 5.52 -34.25
C GLU A 476 10.04 6.40 -33.70
N ASN A 477 10.13 7.72 -33.87
CA ASN A 477 9.07 8.66 -33.44
C ASN A 477 7.75 8.37 -34.17
N ALA A 478 7.79 8.08 -35.47
CA ALA A 478 6.59 7.70 -36.21
C ALA A 478 6.02 6.36 -35.73
N ALA A 479 6.88 5.37 -35.49
CA ALA A 479 6.51 4.08 -34.91
C ALA A 479 5.82 4.26 -33.54
N LEU A 480 6.37 5.13 -32.70
CA LEU A 480 5.83 5.47 -31.39
C LEU A 480 4.43 6.08 -31.51
N VAL A 481 4.24 7.08 -32.37
CA VAL A 481 2.92 7.70 -32.61
C VAL A 481 1.89 6.68 -33.10
N GLY A 482 2.30 5.77 -34.00
CA GLY A 482 1.45 4.66 -34.46
C GLY A 482 1.00 3.76 -33.31
N ALA A 483 1.94 3.33 -32.48
CA ALA A 483 1.68 2.47 -31.32
C ALA A 483 0.79 3.15 -30.27
N VAL A 484 1.07 4.40 -29.88
CA VAL A 484 0.24 5.20 -28.96
C VAL A 484 -1.21 5.27 -29.45
N THR A 485 -1.38 5.54 -30.75
CA THR A 485 -2.71 5.71 -31.35
C THR A 485 -3.49 4.40 -31.30
N ALA A 486 -2.84 3.27 -31.63
CA ALA A 486 -3.48 1.95 -31.62
C ALA A 486 -3.80 1.45 -30.19
N LEU A 487 -3.02 1.87 -29.19
CA LEU A 487 -3.19 1.47 -27.79
C LEU A 487 -4.03 2.45 -26.95
N ARG A 488 -4.65 3.48 -27.55
CA ARG A 488 -5.36 4.53 -26.82
C ARG A 488 -6.39 4.01 -25.81
N ASP A 489 -7.18 3.00 -26.18
CA ASP A 489 -8.19 2.43 -25.29
C ASP A 489 -7.56 1.61 -24.14
N VAL A 490 -6.44 0.95 -24.40
CA VAL A 490 -5.65 0.22 -23.39
C VAL A 490 -5.02 1.20 -22.40
N PHE A 491 -4.49 2.33 -22.89
CA PHE A 491 -4.04 3.44 -22.05
C PHE A 491 -5.18 4.03 -21.21
N GLY A 492 -6.38 4.14 -21.78
CA GLY A 492 -7.56 4.55 -21.05
C GLY A 492 -7.92 3.58 -19.92
N ALA A 493 -7.78 2.27 -20.15
CA ALA A 493 -7.99 1.25 -19.11
C ALA A 493 -6.90 1.29 -18.04
N ALA A 494 -5.63 1.37 -18.43
CA ALA A 494 -4.49 1.52 -17.52
C ALA A 494 -4.63 2.76 -16.64
N ALA A 495 -5.00 3.90 -17.22
CA ALA A 495 -5.14 5.15 -16.47
C ALA A 495 -6.37 5.18 -15.53
N ARG A 496 -7.24 4.17 -15.58
CA ARG A 496 -8.36 3.99 -14.65
C ARG A 496 -8.05 3.02 -13.51
N THR A 497 -6.90 2.35 -13.52
CA THR A 497 -6.52 1.50 -12.39
C THR A 497 -6.27 2.40 -11.18
N VAL A 498 -7.02 2.18 -10.11
CA VAL A 498 -6.99 3.00 -8.91
C VAL A 498 -6.21 2.29 -7.82
N ARG A 499 -5.47 3.08 -7.05
CA ARG A 499 -4.94 2.66 -5.75
C ARG A 499 -5.76 3.35 -4.66
N THR A 500 -6.22 2.62 -3.66
CA THR A 500 -7.01 3.20 -2.55
C THR A 500 -6.12 3.72 -1.42
N GLU A 501 -4.93 3.15 -1.30
CA GLU A 501 -3.99 3.37 -0.19
C GLU A 501 -2.58 3.50 -0.74
N LEU A 502 -1.86 4.58 -0.42
CA LEU A 502 -0.44 4.74 -0.74
C LEU A 502 0.41 4.41 0.50
N PRO A 503 1.10 3.26 0.56
CA PRO A 503 2.08 2.97 1.60
C PRO A 503 3.20 4.00 1.58
N LEU A 504 3.50 4.53 2.76
CA LEU A 504 4.62 5.43 3.00
C LEU A 504 5.78 4.64 3.59
N THR A 505 7.00 5.00 3.19
CA THR A 505 8.22 4.45 3.79
C THR A 505 8.54 5.25 5.05
N GLY A 506 8.85 4.56 6.15
CA GLY A 506 9.25 5.18 7.41
C GLY A 506 8.29 4.87 8.57
N LYS A 507 8.23 5.73 9.58
CA LYS A 507 7.42 5.53 10.79
C LYS A 507 6.74 6.81 11.25
N LEU A 508 5.55 6.66 11.82
CA LEU A 508 4.87 7.71 12.54
C LEU A 508 5.34 7.73 14.00
N GLY A 509 5.58 8.93 14.54
CA GLY A 509 5.87 9.09 15.98
C GLY A 509 6.55 10.43 16.28
N PRO A 510 6.43 10.96 17.51
CA PRO A 510 7.10 12.19 17.92
C PRO A 510 8.62 12.14 17.72
N GLY A 511 9.18 13.25 17.25
CA GLY A 511 10.63 13.43 17.02
C GLY A 511 11.26 12.53 15.96
N VAL A 512 10.46 11.80 15.19
CA VAL A 512 10.96 11.07 14.02
C VAL A 512 11.06 12.05 12.85
N GLY A 513 12.19 12.01 12.13
CA GLY A 513 12.47 12.88 10.98
C GLY A 513 13.16 14.20 11.36
N ASP A 514 13.04 15.19 10.48
CA ASP A 514 13.61 16.53 10.64
C ASP A 514 12.55 17.62 10.37
N PRO A 515 11.91 18.18 11.41
CA PRO A 515 10.81 19.13 11.23
C PRO A 515 11.28 20.54 10.82
N ARG A 516 12.58 20.84 10.76
CA ARG A 516 13.11 22.18 10.45
C ARG A 516 12.79 22.63 9.03
N LEU A 517 12.13 23.77 8.82
CA LEU A 517 11.81 24.28 7.47
C LEU A 517 13.07 24.46 6.61
N SER A 518 12.98 24.16 5.30
CA SER A 518 14.10 24.33 4.38
C SER A 518 14.54 25.80 4.29
N TYR A 519 13.57 26.72 4.42
CA TYR A 519 13.82 28.15 4.53
C TYR A 519 14.75 28.49 5.70
N ASP A 520 14.47 27.97 6.89
CA ASP A 520 15.27 28.23 8.10
C ASP A 520 16.67 27.63 7.99
N ILE A 521 16.77 26.41 7.44
CA ILE A 521 18.06 25.76 7.17
C ILE A 521 18.94 26.65 6.28
N LYS A 522 18.38 27.15 5.17
CA LYS A 522 19.11 28.04 4.25
C LYS A 522 19.46 29.37 4.93
N LYS A 523 18.50 30.01 5.60
CA LYS A 523 18.65 31.33 6.25
C LYS A 523 19.71 31.32 7.35
N GLN A 524 19.80 30.23 8.11
CA GLN A 524 20.71 30.09 9.24
C GLN A 524 21.99 29.33 8.88
N ASN A 525 22.18 28.95 7.61
CA ASN A 525 23.31 28.15 7.12
C ASN A 525 23.51 26.85 7.94
N LEU A 526 22.41 26.14 8.21
CA LEU A 526 22.42 24.88 8.95
C LEU A 526 22.76 23.70 8.03
N ALA A 527 23.09 22.56 8.63
CA ALA A 527 23.20 21.30 7.90
C ALA A 527 21.90 20.95 7.16
N PRO A 528 21.98 20.30 5.98
CA PRO A 528 20.82 19.84 5.22
C PRO A 528 19.86 18.98 6.06
N LEU A 529 18.63 18.83 5.55
CA LEU A 529 17.63 17.96 6.17
C LEU A 529 18.17 16.55 6.41
N GLY A 530 17.89 16.01 7.59
CA GLY A 530 18.12 14.61 7.91
C GLY A 530 17.18 13.67 7.14
N ALA A 531 17.25 12.38 7.50
CA ALA A 531 16.30 11.38 7.01
C ALA A 531 14.86 11.79 7.32
N ALA A 532 13.95 11.51 6.40
CA ALA A 532 12.53 11.78 6.60
C ALA A 532 11.89 10.79 7.58
N ALA A 533 10.81 11.23 8.25
CA ALA A 533 10.01 10.32 9.06
C ALA A 533 9.12 9.43 8.21
N LEU A 534 8.43 10.04 7.23
CA LEU A 534 7.61 9.35 6.24
C LEU A 534 7.87 9.93 4.86
N GLU A 535 8.02 9.06 3.86
CA GLU A 535 8.15 9.44 2.45
C GLU A 535 7.20 8.64 1.57
N GLY A 536 6.65 9.31 0.56
CA GLY A 536 5.81 8.69 -0.45
C GLY A 536 6.01 9.34 -1.81
N THR A 537 5.76 8.59 -2.88
CA THR A 537 5.69 9.15 -4.23
C THR A 537 4.32 8.87 -4.82
N LEU A 538 3.64 9.93 -5.21
CA LEU A 538 2.40 9.91 -5.98
C LEU A 538 2.74 10.06 -7.45
N PHE A 539 2.04 9.31 -8.28
CA PHE A 539 2.08 9.50 -9.72
C PHE A 539 0.65 9.57 -10.26
N LEU A 540 0.39 10.61 -11.06
CA LEU A 540 -0.87 10.80 -11.75
C LEU A 540 -0.61 10.77 -13.27
N PRO A 541 -0.94 9.67 -13.95
CA PRO A 541 -0.72 9.54 -15.38
C PRO A 541 -1.41 10.64 -16.19
N ALA A 542 -0.85 11.02 -17.34
CA ALA A 542 -1.41 12.00 -18.26
C ALA A 542 -2.86 11.68 -18.68
N ASN A 543 -3.18 10.39 -18.82
CA ASN A 543 -4.50 9.93 -19.23
C ASN A 543 -5.47 9.70 -18.05
N HIS A 544 -5.06 9.95 -16.81
CA HIS A 544 -5.90 9.73 -15.64
C HIS A 544 -7.18 10.60 -15.70
N PRO A 545 -8.37 10.08 -15.36
CA PRO A 545 -9.63 10.83 -15.46
C PRO A 545 -9.67 12.14 -14.67
N THR A 546 -8.94 12.22 -13.57
CA THR A 546 -8.88 13.39 -12.68
C THR A 546 -7.63 14.25 -12.89
N ASN A 547 -6.83 13.98 -13.93
CA ASN A 547 -5.67 14.79 -14.24
C ASN A 547 -6.11 16.23 -14.56
N PRO A 548 -5.63 17.25 -13.80
CA PRO A 548 -6.11 18.62 -13.96
C PRO A 548 -5.71 19.25 -15.30
N PHE A 549 -4.72 18.70 -16.00
CA PHE A 549 -4.30 19.17 -17.32
C PHE A 549 -5.09 18.54 -18.47
N ARG A 550 -6.02 17.61 -18.16
CA ARG A 550 -6.82 16.92 -19.17
C ARG A 550 -8.21 17.55 -19.28
N HIS A 551 -8.52 18.12 -20.43
CA HIS A 551 -9.83 18.69 -20.75
C HIS A 551 -10.56 17.84 -21.78
N ARG A 552 -11.54 17.05 -21.34
CA ARG A 552 -12.32 16.12 -22.20
C ARG A 552 -12.96 16.77 -23.44
N ARG A 553 -13.21 18.08 -23.41
CA ARG A 553 -13.93 18.81 -24.47
C ARG A 553 -13.04 19.77 -25.27
N HIS A 554 -11.76 19.90 -24.94
CA HIS A 554 -10.84 20.74 -25.69
C HIS A 554 -9.94 19.87 -26.57
N PRO A 555 -9.97 20.03 -27.91
CA PRO A 555 -9.21 19.17 -28.82
C PRO A 555 -7.70 19.17 -28.53
N ASP A 556 -7.16 20.30 -28.09
CA ASP A 556 -5.72 20.46 -27.80
C ASP A 556 -5.27 19.94 -26.42
N HIS A 557 -6.20 19.49 -25.57
CA HIS A 557 -5.91 19.04 -24.20
C HIS A 557 -6.62 17.72 -23.86
N THR A 558 -6.76 16.83 -24.85
CA THR A 558 -7.40 15.52 -24.68
C THR A 558 -6.58 14.54 -23.82
N VAL A 559 -5.28 14.83 -23.67
CA VAL A 559 -4.29 14.15 -22.83
C VAL A 559 -3.70 15.17 -21.85
N GLY A 560 -3.53 14.80 -20.58
CA GLY A 560 -2.91 15.64 -19.56
C GLY A 560 -1.38 15.57 -19.58
N LEU A 561 -0.75 15.85 -18.44
CA LEU A 561 0.69 15.70 -18.22
C LEU A 561 0.93 14.65 -17.15
N ASP A 562 2.02 13.88 -17.26
CA ASP A 562 2.43 12.98 -16.19
C ASP A 562 2.90 13.80 -14.99
N LEU A 563 2.20 13.69 -13.85
CA LEU A 563 2.55 14.41 -12.64
C LEU A 563 3.18 13.44 -11.64
N GLN A 564 4.35 13.82 -11.13
CA GLN A 564 4.98 13.13 -10.01
C GLN A 564 5.01 14.05 -8.80
N ARG A 565 4.53 13.59 -7.65
CA ARG A 565 4.56 14.34 -6.39
C ARG A 565 5.32 13.54 -5.36
N LYS A 566 6.39 14.10 -4.82
CA LYS A 566 7.18 13.48 -3.75
C LYS A 566 6.76 14.10 -2.43
N LEU A 567 6.31 13.27 -1.49
CA LEU A 567 5.82 13.68 -0.19
C LEU A 567 6.85 13.36 0.87
N ARG A 568 6.98 14.26 1.84
CA ARG A 568 7.75 14.04 3.06
C ARG A 568 7.01 14.62 4.26
N LEU A 569 6.93 13.85 5.33
CA LEU A 569 6.42 14.28 6.62
C LEU A 569 7.49 14.06 7.68
N ASP A 570 7.64 15.03 8.57
CA ASP A 570 8.54 14.97 9.73
C ASP A 570 7.78 15.44 10.96
N PHE A 571 8.01 14.80 12.10
CA PHE A 571 7.20 15.03 13.30
C PHE A 571 7.93 15.86 14.34
N ASN A 572 7.18 16.73 15.02
CA ASN A 572 7.68 17.52 16.13
C ASN A 572 7.93 16.66 17.38
N GLY A 573 8.68 17.19 18.33
CA GLY A 573 9.00 16.54 19.61
C GLY A 573 10.33 15.78 19.59
N SER A 574 10.54 14.95 20.60
CA SER A 574 11.67 14.03 20.73
C SER A 574 11.21 12.58 20.62
N VAL A 575 12.09 11.69 20.15
CA VAL A 575 11.79 10.26 20.06
C VAL A 575 11.45 9.72 21.45
N GLY A 576 10.27 9.11 21.58
CA GLY A 576 9.76 8.55 22.83
C GLY A 576 8.86 9.50 23.64
N ASP A 577 8.69 10.75 23.19
CA ASP A 577 7.71 11.65 23.81
C ASP A 577 6.28 11.06 23.73
N PRO A 578 5.43 11.30 24.74
CA PRO A 578 4.03 10.93 24.65
C PRO A 578 3.33 11.75 23.55
N LEU A 579 2.27 11.17 22.98
CA LEU A 579 1.41 11.90 22.04
C LEU A 579 0.79 13.12 22.74
N GLY A 580 0.71 14.23 22.01
CA GLY A 580 -0.03 15.39 22.46
C GLY A 580 -1.52 15.06 22.60
N ARG A 581 -2.28 15.89 23.32
CA ARG A 581 -3.74 15.76 23.41
C ARG A 581 -4.42 16.93 22.71
N ALA A 582 -5.37 16.65 21.82
CA ALA A 582 -6.28 17.65 21.26
C ALA A 582 -7.55 17.84 22.11
N GLY A 583 -7.86 16.85 22.96
CA GLY A 583 -9.01 16.85 23.86
C GLY A 583 -9.00 15.62 24.76
N PHE A 584 -10.08 15.40 25.50
CA PHE A 584 -10.22 14.19 26.31
C PHE A 584 -10.29 12.96 25.40
N GLY A 585 -9.32 12.05 25.53
CA GLY A 585 -9.26 10.81 24.75
C GLY A 585 -8.82 10.95 23.28
N VAL A 586 -8.47 12.17 22.82
CA VAL A 586 -8.03 12.41 21.44
C VAL A 586 -6.54 12.70 21.40
N ASP A 587 -5.78 11.75 20.87
CA ASP A 587 -4.35 11.90 20.63
C ASP A 587 -4.09 12.80 19.43
N ARG A 588 -3.02 13.60 19.53
CA ARG A 588 -2.61 14.61 18.56
C ARG A 588 -1.12 14.49 18.25
N ILE A 589 -0.79 14.63 16.97
CA ILE A 589 0.59 14.77 16.50
C ILE A 589 0.71 15.93 15.52
N THR A 590 1.83 16.63 15.55
CA THR A 590 2.11 17.77 14.68
C THR A 590 3.47 17.61 14.01
N GLY A 591 3.69 18.34 12.92
CA GLY A 591 4.94 18.25 12.19
C GLY A 591 5.02 19.19 11.00
N THR A 592 6.00 18.91 10.15
CA THR A 592 6.25 19.64 8.90
C THR A 592 5.96 18.73 7.72
N TYR A 593 5.13 19.21 6.81
CA TYR A 593 4.83 18.60 5.52
C TYR A 593 5.66 19.28 4.44
N ARG A 594 6.20 18.48 3.54
CA ARG A 594 6.93 18.94 2.35
C ARG A 594 6.47 18.16 1.13
N GLU A 595 6.42 18.87 0.02
CA GLU A 595 6.07 18.26 -1.25
C GLU A 595 6.86 18.87 -2.40
N GLU A 596 7.33 18.02 -3.31
CA GLU A 596 7.90 18.41 -4.59
C GLU A 596 7.04 17.88 -5.75
N VAL A 597 6.56 18.75 -6.64
CA VAL A 597 5.70 18.42 -7.79
C VAL A 597 6.44 18.63 -9.09
N PHE A 598 6.46 17.62 -9.96
CA PHE A 598 7.13 17.60 -11.26
C PHE A 598 6.14 17.35 -12.40
N GLY A 599 6.55 17.69 -13.63
CA GLY A 599 5.75 17.42 -14.83
C GLY A 599 4.70 18.50 -15.12
N LEU A 600 4.90 19.70 -14.58
CA LEU A 600 4.05 20.86 -14.85
C LEU A 600 4.32 21.41 -16.27
N HIS A 601 3.33 22.10 -16.84
CA HIS A 601 3.37 22.60 -18.24
C HIS A 601 4.58 23.50 -18.59
N LYS A 602 5.24 24.07 -17.59
CA LYS A 602 6.50 24.83 -17.73
C LYS A 602 7.54 24.20 -16.82
N PRO A 603 8.69 23.74 -17.35
CA PRO A 603 9.83 23.35 -16.53
C PRO A 603 10.20 24.51 -15.61
N LEU A 604 10.30 24.24 -14.32
CA LEU A 604 10.68 25.26 -13.35
C LEU A 604 12.21 25.29 -13.28
N GLY A 605 12.84 26.35 -13.78
CA GLY A 605 14.30 26.55 -13.72
C GLY A 605 15.00 26.68 -15.10
N PRO A 606 16.23 27.23 -15.13
CA PRO A 606 16.88 27.64 -16.38
C PRO A 606 17.35 26.51 -17.29
N ASN A 607 17.57 25.28 -16.76
CA ASN A 607 18.15 24.16 -17.52
C ASN A 607 17.53 22.77 -17.21
N LYS A 608 16.71 22.65 -16.18
CA LYS A 608 16.07 21.40 -15.73
C LYS A 608 14.84 21.76 -14.90
N ASP A 609 13.78 20.95 -15.01
CA ASP A 609 12.65 21.04 -14.09
C ASP A 609 13.09 20.71 -12.65
N ILE A 610 13.10 21.72 -11.79
CA ILE A 610 13.43 21.61 -10.36
C ILE A 610 12.20 21.27 -9.50
N GLY A 611 11.01 21.24 -10.12
CA GLY A 611 9.73 21.01 -9.46
C GLY A 611 9.21 22.20 -8.65
N LEU A 612 7.91 22.19 -8.39
CA LEU A 612 7.25 23.09 -7.45
C LEU A 612 7.43 22.51 -6.06
N LYS A 613 8.03 23.28 -5.16
CA LYS A 613 8.33 22.87 -3.79
C LYS A 613 7.47 23.65 -2.84
N VAL A 614 6.69 22.95 -2.03
CA VAL A 614 5.83 23.55 -1.00
C VAL A 614 6.16 22.98 0.37
N GLU A 615 6.10 23.82 1.39
CA GLU A 615 6.24 23.41 2.78
C GLU A 615 5.18 24.06 3.66
N GLY A 616 4.88 23.40 4.78
CA GLY A 616 3.91 23.88 5.75
C GLY A 616 3.88 23.02 7.00
N THR A 617 3.17 23.46 8.02
CA THR A 617 2.96 22.68 9.24
C THR A 617 1.68 21.86 9.13
N PHE A 618 1.62 20.70 9.78
CA PHE A 618 0.40 19.91 9.91
C PHE A 618 0.05 19.61 11.36
N GLU A 619 -1.24 19.39 11.59
CA GLU A 619 -1.79 18.80 12.81
C GLU A 619 -2.68 17.62 12.41
N LEU A 620 -2.52 16.48 13.10
CA LEU A 620 -3.30 15.26 12.92
C LEU A 620 -3.89 14.82 14.26
N ASN A 621 -5.16 14.43 14.24
CA ASN A 621 -5.88 13.87 15.38
C ASN A 621 -6.22 12.41 15.11
N ARG A 622 -6.02 11.53 16.10
CA ARG A 622 -6.42 10.12 15.99
C ARG A 622 -7.93 10.00 16.21
N LEU A 623 -8.65 9.58 15.17
CA LEU A 623 -10.10 9.41 15.20
C LEU A 623 -10.54 8.00 15.61
N SER A 624 -9.69 6.99 15.43
CA SER A 624 -10.00 5.59 15.74
C SER A 624 -8.72 4.79 15.99
N LEU A 625 -8.79 3.74 16.81
CA LEU A 625 -7.72 2.75 17.01
C LEU A 625 -7.77 1.56 16.05
N ILE A 626 -8.76 1.51 15.14
CA ILE A 626 -8.92 0.41 14.18
C ILE A 626 -7.67 0.30 13.31
N ASP A 627 -6.98 -0.82 13.47
CA ASP A 627 -5.63 -1.05 12.96
C ASP A 627 -5.60 -1.83 11.64
N THR A 628 -6.77 -2.14 11.08
CA THR A 628 -6.94 -2.82 9.80
C THR A 628 -7.98 -2.10 8.93
N LEU A 629 -7.61 -1.80 7.69
CA LEU A 629 -8.53 -1.28 6.67
C LEU A 629 -9.27 -2.44 5.99
N ASN A 630 -10.49 -2.17 5.53
CA ASN A 630 -11.31 -3.10 4.75
C ASN A 630 -11.61 -4.42 5.49
N ALA A 631 -11.58 -4.40 6.83
CA ALA A 631 -11.95 -5.54 7.67
C ALA A 631 -13.48 -5.69 7.73
N ARG A 632 -13.97 -6.90 7.47
CA ARG A 632 -15.38 -7.24 7.33
C ARG A 632 -16.05 -7.52 8.67
#